data_AF-A0A5J5K2B6-F1
#
_entry.id   AF-A0A5J5K2B6-F1
#
_cell.length_a   1.000
_cell.length_b   1.000
_cell.length_c   1.000
_cell.angle_alpha   90.00
_cell.angle_beta   90.00
_cell.angle_gamma   90.00
#
_symmetry.space_group_name_H-M   'P 1'
#
loop_
_entity.id
_entity.type
_entity.pdbx_description
1 polymer ?
#
loop_
_entity_poly.entity_id
_entity_poly.type
_entity_poly.pdbx_seq_one_letter_code
_entity_poly.pdbx_strand_id
1 'polypeptide(L)'
;MQEITSRHLLRVLPWIEAIGGVYRVNRRLTYQVADGRVTFVSTGAEVRVISAELCELPALRGFGDADVLASLGDLFTQREYEAGQVIAAAGAPMEEVVLLAHGKVDKIGEGAYGNETLLGVLADGEYVGEQMLVHPDARWEWTVRTVTPCTVLALTRDAFERLLALSESLREHVSAYREDPDGPVNRYGEAEIALAAGHVGEATLPGTFVDYELGPREYELSVAQTILRVHSRVADLYNEPMNQTEQQLRLTIEALRERQEHELVNNRDFGLLHNADLKQRIHTRSGPPTPDDLDELLTTVWKNPTVMFAHPKAIAAFARQCNSRGIYPQTVEFNGQKAPAWRGVPLLPCNKIPVNGQGVSSIMVMRLGEKDQGVVGLRRTGLVDEYEPGLSVRFMGIDDKAIISYLVTTYYSAAVLVPDALGILESVEVL
;
A
#
# COMPACT_ATOMS: atom_id res chain seq x y z
N MET A 1 -15.79 24.89 18.81
CA MET A 1 -14.85 24.56 17.73
C MET A 1 -15.28 23.22 17.16
N GLN A 2 -15.69 23.17 15.89
CA GLN A 2 -16.36 22.00 15.31
C GLN A 2 -15.38 20.94 14.75
N GLU A 3 -14.09 21.26 14.68
CA GLU A 3 -13.07 20.43 14.01
C GLU A 3 -12.27 19.50 14.93
N ILE A 4 -12.47 19.59 16.25
CA ILE A 4 -11.76 18.71 17.21
C ILE A 4 -12.45 17.35 17.24
N THR A 5 -11.68 16.29 16.98
CA THR A 5 -12.15 14.92 17.01
C THR A 5 -11.56 14.15 18.19
N SER A 6 -12.05 12.93 18.44
CA SER A 6 -11.51 12.06 19.49
C SER A 6 -10.09 11.56 19.19
N ARG A 7 -9.60 11.71 17.94
CA ARG A 7 -8.30 11.27 17.43
C ARG A 7 -7.91 9.87 17.89
N HIS A 8 -8.81 8.92 17.65
CA HIS A 8 -8.64 7.55 18.14
C HIS A 8 -7.34 6.91 17.64
N LEU A 9 -6.90 7.22 16.42
CA LEU A 9 -5.68 6.63 15.88
C LEU A 9 -4.45 7.06 16.69
N LEU A 10 -4.30 8.37 16.96
CA LEU A 10 -3.16 8.89 17.73
C LEU A 10 -3.10 8.34 19.16
N ARG A 11 -4.27 8.12 19.78
CA ARG A 11 -4.40 7.61 21.15
C ARG A 11 -4.09 6.11 21.26
N VAL A 12 -4.26 5.37 20.17
CA VAL A 12 -4.19 3.91 20.14
C VAL A 12 -2.85 3.42 19.60
N LEU A 13 -2.25 4.19 18.68
CA LEU A 13 -0.93 3.86 18.14
C LEU A 13 0.13 3.82 19.25
N PRO A 14 0.89 2.73 19.37
CA PRO A 14 2.08 2.69 20.20
C PRO A 14 3.18 3.50 19.52
N TRP A 15 3.79 4.42 20.27
CA TRP A 15 4.81 5.34 19.76
C TRP A 15 6.23 4.85 20.07
N ILE A 16 7.08 4.78 19.06
CA ILE A 16 8.50 4.45 19.14
C ILE A 16 9.33 5.71 18.87
N GLU A 17 10.45 5.81 19.57
CA GLU A 17 11.42 6.90 19.41
C GLU A 17 12.35 6.65 18.22
N ALA A 18 12.27 7.52 17.20
CA ALA A 18 13.20 7.53 16.07
C ALA A 18 14.34 8.53 16.35
N ILE A 19 15.33 8.10 17.13
CA ILE A 19 16.43 8.93 17.66
C ILE A 19 17.24 9.61 16.53
N GLY A 20 17.43 8.93 15.40
CA GLY A 20 18.14 9.46 14.22
C GLY A 20 17.27 10.19 13.20
N GLY A 21 15.97 10.38 13.48
CA GLY A 21 15.01 10.89 12.49
C GLY A 21 14.60 9.88 11.42
N VAL A 22 15.20 8.69 11.43
CA VAL A 22 14.92 7.58 10.51
C VAL A 22 14.71 6.30 11.33
N TYR A 23 13.72 5.50 10.96
CA TYR A 23 13.47 4.17 11.51
C TYR A 23 13.56 3.12 10.38
N ARG A 24 14.44 2.13 10.53
CA ARG A 24 14.70 1.10 9.50
C ARG A 24 13.94 -0.17 9.81
N VAL A 25 13.22 -0.70 8.82
CA VAL A 25 12.53 -1.98 8.91
C VAL A 25 13.20 -2.98 7.96
N ASN A 26 13.88 -3.97 8.56
CA ASN A 26 14.48 -5.06 7.80
C ASN A 26 13.46 -6.17 7.60
N ARG A 27 13.20 -6.53 6.34
CA ARG A 27 12.32 -7.64 5.98
C ARG A 27 13.12 -8.75 5.33
N ARG A 28 12.57 -9.96 5.41
CA ARG A 28 13.07 -11.13 4.68
C ARG A 28 12.33 -11.19 3.34
N LEU A 29 13.05 -11.41 2.25
CA LEU A 29 12.38 -11.73 0.98
C LEU A 29 11.78 -13.15 1.08
N THR A 30 10.49 -13.25 0.78
CA THR A 30 9.82 -14.54 0.56
C THR A 30 9.01 -14.44 -0.72
N TYR A 31 9.53 -14.99 -1.79
CA TYR A 31 8.85 -15.20 -3.07
C TYR A 31 9.00 -16.66 -3.49
N GLN A 32 8.06 -17.16 -4.29
CA GLN A 32 8.12 -18.51 -4.85
C GLN A 32 8.44 -18.37 -6.34
N VAL A 33 9.63 -18.83 -6.74
CA VAL A 33 10.01 -18.87 -8.16
C VAL A 33 9.30 -20.06 -8.82
N ALA A 34 8.84 -19.86 -10.06
CA ALA A 34 8.24 -20.83 -10.97
C ALA A 34 6.75 -21.18 -10.72
N ASP A 35 5.94 -20.26 -10.18
CA ASP A 35 4.49 -20.42 -10.09
C ASP A 35 3.72 -19.74 -11.24
N GLY A 36 4.42 -19.08 -12.18
CA GLY A 36 3.84 -18.36 -13.32
C GLY A 36 3.28 -16.99 -12.97
N ARG A 37 3.50 -16.49 -11.75
CA ARG A 37 3.02 -15.19 -11.27
C ARG A 37 4.19 -14.31 -10.84
N VAL A 38 4.08 -13.04 -11.17
CA VAL A 38 5.10 -12.04 -10.84
C VAL A 38 4.84 -11.46 -9.44
N THR A 39 5.85 -11.48 -8.57
CA THR A 39 5.76 -10.82 -7.26
C THR A 39 6.26 -9.38 -7.30
N PHE A 40 5.64 -8.53 -6.48
CA PHE A 40 5.94 -7.10 -6.37
C PHE A 40 6.37 -6.72 -4.95
N VAL A 41 7.15 -5.65 -4.84
CA VAL A 41 7.46 -4.96 -3.59
C VAL A 41 6.80 -3.59 -3.60
N SER A 42 6.18 -3.22 -2.48
CA SER A 42 5.57 -1.91 -2.29
C SER A 42 6.32 -1.10 -1.23
N THR A 43 6.70 0.11 -1.60
CA THR A 43 7.29 1.12 -0.69
C THR A 43 6.40 2.36 -0.72
N GLY A 44 5.50 2.49 0.25
CA GLY A 44 4.49 3.55 0.18
C GLY A 44 3.51 3.30 -0.96
N ALA A 45 3.19 4.35 -1.71
CA ALA A 45 2.40 4.23 -2.93
C ALA A 45 3.18 3.70 -4.14
N GLU A 46 4.53 3.65 -4.08
CA GLU A 46 5.34 3.11 -5.18
C GLU A 46 5.37 1.58 -5.15
N VAL A 47 5.10 0.98 -6.30
CA VAL A 47 5.15 -0.46 -6.53
C VAL A 47 6.26 -0.74 -7.53
N ARG A 48 7.08 -1.76 -7.26
CA ARG A 48 8.11 -2.27 -8.17
C ARG A 48 8.02 -3.78 -8.28
N VAL A 49 8.36 -4.29 -9.46
CA VAL A 49 8.50 -5.74 -9.68
C VAL A 49 9.80 -6.23 -9.06
N ILE A 50 9.78 -7.42 -8.46
CA ILE A 50 11.03 -8.07 -8.05
C ILE A 50 11.74 -8.54 -9.32
N SER A 51 12.95 -8.04 -9.56
CA SER A 51 13.67 -8.27 -10.83
C SER A 51 13.86 -9.76 -11.18
N ALA A 52 14.04 -10.62 -10.18
CA ALA A 52 14.16 -12.07 -10.37
C ALA A 52 12.85 -12.72 -10.86
N GLU A 53 11.68 -12.13 -10.55
CA GLU A 53 10.36 -12.62 -10.94
C GLU A 53 10.00 -12.26 -12.39
N LEU A 54 10.78 -11.40 -13.05
CA LEU A 54 10.61 -11.14 -14.48
C LEU A 54 10.85 -12.41 -15.32
N CYS A 55 11.59 -13.39 -14.78
CA CYS A 55 11.78 -14.70 -15.39
C CYS A 55 10.49 -15.55 -15.45
N GLU A 56 9.40 -15.13 -14.81
CA GLU A 56 8.07 -15.75 -14.98
C GLU A 56 7.43 -15.40 -16.34
N LEU A 57 7.91 -14.33 -16.99
CA LEU A 57 7.55 -14.01 -18.37
C LEU A 57 8.18 -15.04 -19.32
N PRO A 58 7.45 -15.60 -20.30
CA PRO A 58 7.96 -16.71 -21.12
C PRO A 58 9.26 -16.36 -21.85
N ALA A 59 9.35 -15.14 -22.38
CA ALA A 59 10.52 -14.66 -23.14
C ALA A 59 11.77 -14.37 -22.29
N LEU A 60 11.66 -14.39 -20.96
CA LEU A 60 12.75 -14.13 -20.02
C LEU A 60 13.04 -15.35 -19.13
N ARG A 61 12.35 -16.46 -19.34
CA ARG A 61 12.48 -17.66 -18.51
C ARG A 61 13.88 -18.23 -18.60
N GLY A 62 14.52 -18.40 -17.44
CA GLY A 62 15.89 -18.92 -17.36
C GLY A 62 16.97 -17.89 -17.70
N PHE A 63 16.63 -16.61 -17.86
CA PHE A 63 17.61 -15.54 -18.00
C PHE A 63 18.36 -15.31 -16.68
N GLY A 64 19.69 -15.42 -16.71
CA GLY A 64 20.53 -15.47 -15.51
C GLY A 64 21.29 -14.18 -15.17
N ASP A 65 21.16 -13.13 -15.96
CA ASP A 65 21.89 -11.87 -15.76
C ASP A 65 21.10 -10.93 -14.84
N ALA A 66 21.45 -10.95 -13.54
CA ALA A 66 20.73 -10.22 -12.51
C ALA A 66 20.80 -8.69 -12.67
N ASP A 67 21.90 -8.15 -13.19
CA ASP A 67 22.08 -6.70 -13.36
C ASP A 67 21.19 -6.18 -14.50
N VAL A 68 21.05 -6.96 -15.57
CA VAL A 68 20.14 -6.65 -16.67
C VAL A 68 18.68 -6.81 -16.26
N LEU A 69 18.34 -7.83 -15.47
CA LEU A 69 17.00 -7.98 -14.89
C LEU A 69 16.64 -6.81 -13.98
N ALA A 70 17.58 -6.33 -13.15
CA ALA A 70 17.37 -5.14 -12.33
C ALA A 70 17.11 -3.90 -13.19
N SER A 71 17.94 -3.69 -14.22
CA SER A 71 17.76 -2.60 -15.17
C SER A 71 16.42 -2.66 -15.90
N LEU A 72 15.96 -3.87 -16.26
CA LEU A 72 14.66 -4.09 -16.87
C LEU A 72 13.51 -3.77 -15.90
N GLY A 73 13.63 -4.19 -14.64
CA GLY A 73 12.67 -3.89 -13.58
C GLY A 73 12.48 -2.38 -13.37
N ASP A 74 13.57 -1.60 -13.43
CA ASP A 74 13.54 -0.14 -13.29
C ASP A 74 12.87 0.60 -14.47
N LEU A 75 12.73 -0.06 -15.63
CA LEU A 75 12.04 0.52 -16.79
C LEU A 75 10.51 0.40 -16.72
N PHE A 76 9.98 -0.39 -15.79
CA PHE A 76 8.54 -0.47 -15.58
C PHE A 76 8.01 0.79 -14.92
N THR A 77 6.92 1.32 -15.46
CA THR A 77 6.26 2.52 -14.95
C THR A 77 4.93 2.16 -14.30
N GLN A 78 4.72 2.60 -13.06
CA GLN A 78 3.44 2.40 -12.38
C GLN A 78 2.35 3.25 -13.01
N ARG A 79 1.18 2.64 -13.25
CA ARG A 79 -0.05 3.32 -13.68
C ARG A 79 -1.24 2.82 -12.84
N GLU A 80 -2.12 3.75 -12.49
CA GLU A 80 -3.33 3.48 -11.73
C GLU A 80 -4.54 3.65 -12.65
N TYR A 81 -5.46 2.69 -12.59
CA TYR A 81 -6.70 2.68 -13.35
C TYR A 81 -7.90 2.56 -12.41
N GLU A 82 -8.95 3.31 -12.70
CA GLU A 82 -10.25 3.17 -12.05
C GLU A 82 -11.04 1.98 -12.65
N ALA A 83 -12.04 1.49 -11.92
CA ALA A 83 -12.91 0.42 -12.42
C ALA A 83 -13.63 0.82 -13.72
N GLY A 84 -13.69 -0.11 -14.68
CA GLY A 84 -14.33 0.07 -15.98
C GLY A 84 -13.46 0.71 -17.07
N GLN A 85 -12.23 1.12 -16.75
CA GLN A 85 -11.28 1.65 -17.73
C GLN A 85 -10.66 0.55 -18.60
N VAL A 86 -10.42 0.86 -19.87
CA VAL A 86 -9.78 -0.05 -20.81
C VAL A 86 -8.27 0.18 -20.77
N ILE A 87 -7.51 -0.85 -20.43
CA ILE A 87 -6.04 -0.83 -20.45
C ILE A 87 -5.55 -0.98 -21.88
N ALA A 88 -6.12 -1.93 -22.64
CA ALA A 88 -5.82 -2.13 -24.04
C ALA A 88 -7.06 -2.63 -24.80
N ALA A 89 -7.20 -2.22 -26.06
CA ALA A 89 -8.34 -2.56 -26.90
C ALA A 89 -7.96 -3.62 -27.93
N ALA A 90 -8.89 -4.55 -28.21
CA ALA A 90 -8.71 -5.55 -29.26
C ALA A 90 -8.37 -4.90 -30.61
N GLY A 91 -7.43 -5.50 -31.34
CA GLY A 91 -6.93 -5.04 -32.64
C GLY A 91 -5.87 -3.93 -32.57
N ALA A 92 -5.67 -3.28 -31.42
CA ALA A 92 -4.63 -2.26 -31.26
C ALA A 92 -3.22 -2.89 -31.33
N PRO A 93 -2.20 -2.15 -31.80
CA PRO A 93 -0.80 -2.57 -31.68
C PRO A 93 -0.43 -2.84 -30.22
N MET A 94 0.29 -3.92 -29.98
CA MET A 94 0.81 -4.25 -28.66
C MET A 94 2.14 -3.51 -28.47
N GLU A 95 2.06 -2.36 -27.82
CA GLU A 95 3.21 -1.46 -27.57
C GLU A 95 3.72 -1.51 -26.12
N GLU A 96 3.07 -2.31 -25.27
CA GLU A 96 3.46 -2.45 -23.87
C GLU A 96 3.16 -3.83 -23.30
N VAL A 97 3.99 -4.24 -22.34
CA VAL A 97 3.73 -5.34 -21.41
C VAL A 97 3.17 -4.74 -20.13
N VAL A 98 2.10 -5.32 -19.61
CA VAL A 98 1.44 -4.86 -18.38
C VAL A 98 1.46 -5.98 -17.35
N LEU A 99 2.06 -5.71 -16.19
CA LEU A 99 2.04 -6.60 -15.03
C LEU A 99 0.97 -6.10 -14.05
N LEU A 100 0.06 -6.96 -13.63
CA LEU A 100 -1.02 -6.62 -12.71
C LEU A 100 -0.53 -6.76 -11.27
N ALA A 101 -0.14 -5.64 -10.67
CA ALA A 101 0.34 -5.64 -9.29
C ALA A 101 -0.80 -5.79 -8.29
N HIS A 102 -1.94 -5.15 -8.57
CA HIS A 102 -3.14 -5.27 -7.75
C HIS A 102 -4.39 -4.97 -8.57
N GLY A 103 -5.46 -5.72 -8.31
CA GLY A 103 -6.78 -5.53 -8.88
C GLY A 103 -7.20 -6.67 -9.78
N LYS A 104 -8.34 -6.51 -10.45
CA LYS A 104 -8.90 -7.51 -11.35
C LYS A 104 -9.24 -6.90 -12.70
N VAL A 105 -8.87 -7.60 -13.76
CA VAL A 105 -9.17 -7.20 -15.14
C VAL A 105 -9.84 -8.34 -15.90
N ASP A 106 -10.79 -7.99 -16.75
CA ASP A 106 -11.47 -8.91 -17.65
C ASP A 106 -10.78 -8.89 -19.02
N LYS A 107 -10.59 -10.08 -19.59
CA LYS A 107 -10.27 -10.29 -21.01
C LYS A 107 -11.58 -10.44 -21.77
N ILE A 108 -11.85 -9.52 -22.68
CA ILE A 108 -13.12 -9.45 -23.41
C ILE A 108 -12.84 -9.61 -24.90
N GLY A 109 -13.42 -10.62 -25.51
CA GLY A 109 -13.32 -10.87 -26.94
C GLY A 109 -14.69 -10.95 -27.60
N GLU A 110 -14.69 -11.14 -28.92
CA GLU A 110 -15.92 -11.44 -29.65
C GLU A 110 -16.32 -12.91 -29.45
N GLY A 111 -17.54 -13.14 -28.97
CA GLY A 111 -18.15 -14.46 -28.93
C GLY A 111 -18.61 -14.94 -30.30
N ALA A 112 -18.99 -16.21 -30.41
CA ALA A 112 -19.41 -16.87 -31.65
C ALA A 112 -20.59 -16.19 -32.41
N TYR A 113 -21.27 -15.23 -31.79
CA TYR A 113 -22.40 -14.49 -32.35
C TYR A 113 -22.17 -12.97 -32.43
N GLY A 114 -20.92 -12.50 -32.30
CA GLY A 114 -20.56 -11.07 -32.40
C GLY A 114 -20.86 -10.23 -31.15
N ASN A 115 -21.20 -10.86 -30.02
CA ASN A 115 -21.38 -10.17 -28.74
C ASN A 115 -20.08 -10.20 -27.93
N GLU A 116 -19.82 -9.15 -27.15
CA GLU A 116 -18.72 -9.14 -26.16
C GLU A 116 -18.89 -10.33 -25.19
N THR A 117 -17.85 -11.17 -25.12
CA THR A 117 -17.81 -12.35 -24.25
C THR A 117 -16.58 -12.28 -23.36
N LEU A 118 -16.78 -12.58 -22.08
CA LEU A 118 -15.69 -12.73 -21.11
C LEU A 118 -14.88 -13.99 -21.45
N LEU A 119 -13.64 -13.80 -21.90
CA LEU A 119 -12.72 -14.89 -22.23
C LEU A 119 -11.94 -15.38 -21.01
N GLY A 120 -11.75 -14.51 -20.02
CA GLY A 120 -11.04 -14.83 -18.78
C GLY A 120 -10.91 -13.63 -17.87
N VAL A 121 -10.55 -13.89 -16.62
CA VAL A 121 -10.26 -12.86 -15.61
C VAL A 121 -8.80 -12.99 -15.22
N LEU A 122 -8.11 -11.86 -15.12
CA LEU A 122 -6.78 -11.80 -14.54
C LEU A 122 -6.78 -11.06 -13.21
N ALA A 123 -5.89 -11.49 -12.32
CA ALA A 123 -5.72 -10.93 -10.98
C ALA A 123 -4.25 -10.73 -10.62
N ASP A 124 -4.01 -10.27 -9.39
CA ASP A 124 -2.69 -9.99 -8.81
C ASP A 124 -1.63 -11.05 -9.17
N GLY A 125 -0.51 -10.56 -9.70
CA GLY A 125 0.63 -11.38 -10.13
C GLY A 125 0.58 -11.83 -11.59
N GLU A 126 -0.56 -11.69 -12.27
CA GLU A 126 -0.67 -12.05 -13.68
C GLU A 126 -0.26 -10.88 -14.60
N TYR A 127 0.00 -11.19 -15.87
CA TYR A 127 0.49 -10.23 -16.84
C TYR A 127 -0.20 -10.39 -18.19
N VAL A 128 -0.06 -9.36 -19.03
CA VAL A 128 -0.57 -9.34 -20.40
C VAL A 128 0.37 -8.59 -21.31
N GLY A 129 0.34 -8.95 -22.60
CA GLY A 129 1.10 -8.26 -23.63
C GLY A 129 2.56 -8.71 -23.75
N GLU A 130 2.93 -9.81 -23.08
CA GLU A 130 4.27 -10.41 -23.10
C GLU A 130 4.73 -10.77 -24.52
N GLN A 131 3.79 -11.04 -25.43
CA GLN A 131 4.07 -11.28 -26.85
C GLN A 131 4.84 -10.12 -27.49
N MET A 132 4.71 -8.89 -26.96
CA MET A 132 5.44 -7.70 -27.40
C MET A 132 6.96 -7.87 -27.35
N LEU A 133 7.47 -8.65 -26.38
CA LEU A 133 8.90 -8.91 -26.17
C LEU A 133 9.51 -9.67 -27.36
N VAL A 134 8.69 -10.50 -28.00
CA VAL A 134 9.11 -11.48 -29.00
C VAL A 134 8.68 -11.06 -30.41
N HIS A 135 7.50 -10.46 -30.52
CA HIS A 135 6.89 -10.13 -31.80
C HIS A 135 6.74 -8.59 -31.98
N PRO A 136 7.43 -8.00 -32.97
CA PRO A 136 7.36 -6.56 -33.22
C PRO A 136 5.96 -6.12 -33.68
N ASP A 137 5.24 -6.99 -34.40
CA ASP A 137 3.91 -6.70 -34.98
C ASP A 137 2.75 -7.29 -34.15
N ALA A 138 2.99 -7.65 -32.89
CA ALA A 138 1.94 -8.18 -32.01
C ALA A 138 0.78 -7.20 -31.88
N ARG A 139 -0.43 -7.74 -31.82
CA ARG A 139 -1.67 -6.97 -31.61
C ARG A 139 -2.47 -7.60 -30.49
N TRP A 140 -3.23 -6.77 -29.80
CA TRP A 140 -4.16 -7.23 -28.78
C TRP A 140 -5.27 -8.08 -29.41
N GLU A 141 -5.35 -9.35 -29.04
CA GLU A 141 -6.40 -10.25 -29.54
C GLU A 141 -7.76 -9.99 -28.87
N TRP A 142 -7.74 -9.38 -27.68
CA TRP A 142 -8.90 -9.11 -26.84
C TRP A 142 -8.72 -7.79 -26.10
N THR A 143 -9.83 -7.20 -25.66
CA THR A 143 -9.87 -5.99 -24.85
C THR A 143 -9.61 -6.33 -23.39
N VAL A 144 -8.77 -5.54 -22.74
CA VAL A 144 -8.45 -5.66 -21.30
C VAL A 144 -9.16 -4.53 -20.57
N ARG A 145 -10.12 -4.87 -19.71
CA ARG A 145 -10.92 -3.87 -18.98
C ARG A 145 -10.85 -4.10 -17.48
N THR A 146 -10.64 -3.05 -16.71
CA THR A 146 -10.60 -3.14 -15.25
C THR A 146 -11.98 -3.41 -14.66
N VAL A 147 -12.04 -4.35 -13.72
CA VAL A 147 -13.25 -4.68 -12.94
C VAL A 147 -13.23 -3.95 -11.59
N THR A 148 -12.05 -3.89 -10.97
CA THR A 148 -11.77 -3.11 -9.75
C THR A 148 -10.78 -1.98 -10.11
N PRO A 149 -10.55 -1.00 -9.22
CA PRO A 149 -9.34 -0.18 -9.31
C PRO A 149 -8.10 -1.09 -9.43
N CYS A 150 -7.20 -0.77 -10.35
CA CYS A 150 -6.03 -1.58 -10.64
C CYS A 150 -4.75 -0.75 -10.60
N THR A 151 -3.72 -1.30 -9.96
CA THR A 151 -2.35 -0.80 -10.02
C THR A 151 -1.55 -1.73 -10.91
N VAL A 152 -0.98 -1.20 -11.99
CA VAL A 152 -0.21 -1.97 -12.96
C VAL A 152 1.18 -1.40 -13.16
N LEU A 153 2.11 -2.26 -13.54
CA LEU A 153 3.43 -1.87 -14.00
C LEU A 153 3.50 -2.07 -15.52
N ALA A 154 3.74 -0.99 -16.26
CA ALA A 154 3.79 -1.00 -17.72
C ALA A 154 5.22 -0.78 -18.23
N LEU A 155 5.70 -1.71 -19.07
CA LEU A 155 6.94 -1.59 -19.84
C LEU A 155 6.60 -1.28 -21.29
N THR A 156 7.06 -0.15 -21.79
CA THR A 156 6.84 0.24 -23.19
C THR A 156 7.84 -0.42 -24.14
N ARG A 157 7.42 -0.62 -25.39
CA ARG A 157 8.26 -1.15 -26.46
C ARG A 157 9.56 -0.38 -26.64
N ASP A 158 9.46 0.94 -26.70
CA ASP A 158 10.61 1.83 -26.84
C ASP A 158 11.61 1.69 -25.68
N ALA A 159 11.13 1.55 -24.43
CA ALA A 159 12.00 1.30 -23.28
C ALA A 159 12.71 -0.06 -23.37
N PHE A 160 11.97 -1.12 -23.74
CA PHE A 160 12.51 -2.46 -23.88
C PHE A 160 13.55 -2.55 -25.03
N GLU A 161 13.25 -1.96 -26.18
CA GLU A 161 14.14 -1.94 -27.35
C GLU A 161 15.44 -1.17 -27.07
N ARG A 162 15.38 -0.08 -26.29
CA ARG A 162 16.59 0.59 -25.80
C ARG A 162 17.47 -0.33 -24.97
N LEU A 163 16.89 -1.11 -24.05
CA LEU A 163 17.66 -2.03 -23.22
C LEU A 163 18.24 -3.18 -24.06
N LEU A 164 17.46 -3.74 -25.00
CA LEU A 164 17.94 -4.74 -25.96
C LEU A 164 19.09 -4.24 -26.84
N ALA A 165 19.12 -2.94 -27.17
CA ALA A 165 20.21 -2.34 -27.92
C ALA A 165 21.50 -2.22 -27.09
N LEU A 166 21.37 -2.06 -25.77
CA LEU A 166 22.49 -1.88 -24.83
C LEU A 166 23.02 -3.21 -24.25
N SER A 167 22.18 -4.23 -24.16
CA SER A 167 22.53 -5.55 -23.60
C SER A 167 22.60 -6.62 -24.69
N GLU A 168 23.79 -7.16 -24.91
CA GLU A 168 23.99 -8.31 -25.80
C GLU A 168 23.37 -9.59 -25.22
N SER A 169 23.53 -9.84 -23.92
CA SER A 169 22.99 -11.01 -23.22
C SER A 169 21.46 -11.12 -23.34
N LEU A 170 20.74 -10.02 -23.13
CA LEU A 170 19.28 -9.99 -23.27
C LEU A 170 18.84 -10.20 -24.71
N ARG A 171 19.57 -9.62 -25.67
CA ARG A 171 19.26 -9.75 -27.10
C ARG A 171 19.41 -11.18 -27.59
N GLU A 172 20.49 -11.85 -27.21
CA GLU A 172 20.74 -13.25 -27.54
C GLU A 172 19.65 -14.14 -26.95
N HIS A 173 19.29 -13.93 -25.68
CA HIS A 173 18.27 -14.73 -25.00
C HIS A 173 16.89 -14.60 -25.66
N VAL A 174 16.44 -13.37 -25.92
CA VAL A 174 15.14 -13.13 -26.57
C VAL A 174 15.13 -13.64 -28.01
N SER A 175 16.27 -13.56 -28.71
CA SER A 175 16.39 -14.10 -30.07
C SER A 175 16.33 -15.63 -30.08
N ALA A 176 16.99 -16.29 -29.13
CA ALA A 176 16.90 -17.75 -28.97
C ALA A 176 15.46 -18.19 -28.69
N TYR A 177 14.73 -17.46 -27.82
CA TYR A 177 13.31 -17.73 -27.57
C TYR A 177 12.42 -17.51 -28.79
N ARG A 178 12.75 -16.55 -29.68
CA ARG A 178 12.04 -16.35 -30.96
C ARG A 178 12.20 -17.54 -31.91
N GLU A 179 13.38 -18.15 -31.91
CA GLU A 179 13.71 -19.27 -32.78
C GLU A 179 13.15 -20.61 -32.26
N ASP A 180 13.05 -20.75 -30.94
CA ASP A 180 12.50 -21.95 -30.27
C ASP A 180 11.64 -21.54 -29.05
N PRO A 181 10.35 -21.19 -29.25
CA PRO A 181 9.47 -20.71 -28.18
C PRO A 181 9.09 -21.78 -27.15
N ASP A 182 9.14 -23.06 -27.56
CA ASP A 182 8.73 -24.21 -26.75
C ASP A 182 9.93 -24.84 -26.00
N GLY A 183 11.16 -24.51 -26.39
CA GLY A 183 12.38 -25.14 -25.89
C GLY A 183 12.42 -26.64 -26.23
N PRO A 184 13.49 -27.36 -25.83
CA PRO A 184 13.50 -28.80 -25.97
C PRO A 184 12.36 -29.41 -25.14
N VAL A 185 11.39 -29.99 -25.84
CA VAL A 185 10.33 -30.80 -25.24
C VAL A 185 10.73 -32.27 -25.25
N ASN A 186 10.43 -32.98 -24.18
CA ASN A 186 10.63 -34.42 -24.12
C ASN A 186 9.73 -35.13 -25.17
N ARG A 187 9.91 -36.44 -25.35
CA ARG A 187 9.13 -37.27 -26.31
C ARG A 187 7.60 -37.28 -26.08
N TYR A 188 7.12 -36.64 -25.01
CA TYR A 188 5.71 -36.51 -24.64
C TYR A 188 5.18 -35.07 -24.77
N GLY A 189 5.99 -34.12 -25.25
CA GLY A 189 5.59 -32.72 -25.44
C GLY A 189 5.65 -31.86 -24.16
N GLU A 190 6.34 -32.34 -23.12
CA GLU A 190 6.55 -31.59 -21.88
C GLU A 190 7.94 -30.92 -21.91
N ALA A 191 8.10 -29.72 -21.33
CA ALA A 191 9.40 -29.05 -21.25
C ALA A 191 10.47 -29.97 -20.62
N GLU A 192 11.64 -30.09 -21.25
CA GLU A 192 12.72 -30.97 -20.81
C GLU A 192 13.33 -30.47 -19.48
N ILE A 193 13.06 -31.20 -18.41
CA ILE A 193 13.72 -30.99 -17.11
C ILE A 193 15.12 -31.60 -17.20
N ALA A 194 16.16 -30.77 -17.14
CA ALA A 194 17.56 -31.23 -17.08
C ALA A 194 17.80 -32.06 -15.81
N LEU A 195 17.72 -33.38 -15.95
CA LEU A 195 18.01 -34.36 -14.90
C LEU A 195 19.51 -34.65 -14.86
N ALA A 196 20.25 -33.94 -14.01
CA ALA A 196 21.58 -34.35 -13.59
C ALA A 196 21.46 -35.50 -12.57
N ALA A 197 21.46 -36.75 -13.06
CA ALA A 197 21.51 -37.93 -12.20
C ALA A 197 22.96 -38.41 -12.05
N GLY A 198 23.59 -37.99 -10.94
CA GLY A 198 24.88 -38.51 -10.52
C GLY A 198 25.38 -37.84 -9.25
N HIS A 199 25.16 -38.46 -8.09
CA HIS A 199 25.95 -38.12 -6.92
C HIS A 199 26.28 -39.36 -6.06
N VAL A 200 27.58 -39.57 -5.88
CA VAL A 200 28.18 -40.31 -4.76
C VAL A 200 28.93 -39.25 -3.95
N GLY A 201 28.51 -38.99 -2.71
CA GLY A 201 29.15 -38.01 -1.82
C GLY A 201 28.25 -37.51 -0.68
N GLU A 202 28.87 -37.06 0.42
CA GLU A 202 28.22 -36.57 1.64
C GLU A 202 27.23 -35.43 1.34
N ALA A 203 26.03 -35.51 1.92
CA ALA A 203 24.98 -34.52 1.70
C ALA A 203 25.41 -33.14 2.20
N THR A 204 25.57 -32.19 1.28
CA THR A 204 25.56 -30.76 1.60
C THR A 204 24.23 -30.46 2.28
N LEU A 205 24.29 -30.20 3.58
CA LEU A 205 23.14 -29.65 4.31
C LEU A 205 22.75 -28.33 3.62
N PRO A 206 21.46 -28.09 3.33
CA PRO A 206 21.03 -26.84 2.72
C PRO A 206 21.45 -25.69 3.64
N GLY A 207 22.41 -24.88 3.18
CA GLY A 207 22.80 -23.66 3.85
C GLY A 207 21.56 -22.77 3.91
N THR A 208 21.03 -22.55 5.11
CA THR A 208 19.96 -21.57 5.36
C THR A 208 20.60 -20.20 5.40
N PHE A 209 21.09 -19.72 4.25
CA PHE A 209 21.31 -18.30 4.09
C PHE A 209 19.93 -17.64 4.10
N VAL A 210 19.71 -16.74 5.05
CA VAL A 210 18.51 -15.91 5.11
C VAL A 210 18.81 -14.71 4.24
N ASP A 211 18.31 -14.73 3.01
CA ASP A 211 18.41 -13.58 2.11
C ASP A 211 17.56 -12.44 2.68
N TYR A 212 18.24 -11.38 3.11
CA TYR A 212 17.63 -10.13 3.53
C TYR A 212 17.37 -9.25 2.31
N GLU A 213 16.32 -8.44 2.39
CA GLU A 213 16.08 -7.39 1.40
C GLU A 213 17.29 -6.44 1.30
N LEU A 214 17.86 -6.32 0.10
CA LEU A 214 19.07 -5.52 -0.15
C LEU A 214 18.82 -4.00 -0.04
N GLY A 215 17.56 -3.57 -0.04
CA GLY A 215 17.12 -2.18 0.19
C GLY A 215 16.09 -2.11 1.31
N PRO A 216 16.47 -2.22 2.59
CA PRO A 216 15.53 -2.20 3.70
C PRO A 216 14.79 -0.87 3.75
N ARG A 217 13.50 -0.93 4.07
CA ARG A 217 12.65 0.26 4.06
C ARG A 217 13.02 1.21 5.20
N GLU A 218 13.33 2.45 4.85
CA GLU A 218 13.61 3.53 5.78
C GLU A 218 12.39 4.45 5.91
N TYR A 219 11.92 4.65 7.14
CA TYR A 219 10.85 5.59 7.45
C TYR A 219 11.47 6.86 8.03
N GLU A 220 11.52 7.92 7.23
CA GLU A 220 11.92 9.24 7.71
C GLU A 220 10.76 9.91 8.47
N LEU A 221 11.10 10.69 9.50
CA LEU A 221 10.11 11.51 10.20
C LEU A 221 9.69 12.69 9.32
N SER A 222 8.39 12.77 9.05
CA SER A 222 7.78 13.97 8.47
C SER A 222 7.58 15.05 9.53
N VAL A 223 7.41 16.29 9.09
CA VAL A 223 7.25 17.47 9.96
C VAL A 223 5.93 18.19 9.66
N ALA A 224 5.19 18.51 10.71
CA ALA A 224 4.14 19.53 10.64
C ALA A 224 4.52 20.71 11.54
N GLN A 225 4.41 21.91 10.99
CA GLN A 225 4.79 23.14 11.67
C GLN A 225 3.79 24.25 11.39
N THR A 226 3.57 25.10 12.38
CA THR A 226 2.70 26.28 12.27
C THR A 226 3.22 27.40 13.15
N ILE A 227 2.90 28.64 12.78
CA ILE A 227 3.30 29.83 13.53
C ILE A 227 2.06 30.41 14.20
N LEU A 228 2.02 30.35 15.53
CA LEU A 228 1.04 31.08 16.33
C LEU A 228 1.48 32.54 16.46
N ARG A 229 0.56 33.46 16.17
CA ARG A 229 0.77 34.91 16.27
C ARG A 229 -0.21 35.51 17.26
N VAL A 230 0.30 36.10 18.33
CA VAL A 230 -0.50 36.73 19.39
C VAL A 230 -0.06 38.17 19.54
N HIS A 231 -0.98 39.12 19.46
CA HIS A 231 -0.64 40.52 19.75
C HIS A 231 -0.32 40.68 21.25
N SER A 232 0.77 41.35 21.61
CA SER A 232 1.20 41.57 23.00
C SER A 232 0.09 42.12 23.89
N ARG A 233 -0.64 43.13 23.40
CA ARG A 233 -1.83 43.69 24.05
C ARG A 233 -2.86 42.64 24.49
N VAL A 234 -3.02 41.57 23.71
CA VAL A 234 -3.95 40.48 24.06
C VAL A 234 -3.42 39.62 25.19
N ALA A 235 -2.13 39.31 25.16
CA ALA A 235 -1.45 38.60 26.24
C ALA A 235 -1.42 39.42 27.54
N ASP A 236 -1.30 40.75 27.45
CA ASP A 236 -1.17 41.64 28.61
C ASP A 236 -2.52 42.00 29.26
N LEU A 237 -3.55 42.31 28.47
CA LEU A 237 -4.80 42.90 28.98
C LEU A 237 -5.96 41.90 29.10
N TYR A 238 -5.96 40.80 28.36
CA TYR A 238 -7.09 39.86 28.31
C TYR A 238 -6.76 38.50 28.95
N ASN A 239 -5.84 38.47 29.92
CA ASN A 239 -5.32 37.23 30.49
C ASN A 239 -6.16 36.64 31.64
N GLU A 240 -7.15 37.38 32.15
CA GLU A 240 -8.06 36.92 33.20
C GLU A 240 -9.52 36.86 32.71
N PRO A 241 -10.31 35.86 33.14
CA PRO A 241 -9.96 34.76 34.05
C PRO A 241 -9.18 33.60 33.39
N MET A 242 -8.88 33.69 32.09
CA MET A 242 -8.26 32.60 31.32
C MET A 242 -7.16 33.13 30.41
N ASN A 243 -5.99 32.48 30.45
CA ASN A 243 -4.82 32.92 29.70
C ASN A 243 -5.02 32.73 28.19
N GLN A 244 -5.13 33.84 27.46
CA GLN A 244 -5.47 33.81 26.03
C GLN A 244 -4.36 33.20 25.18
N THR A 245 -3.11 33.45 25.52
CA THR A 245 -1.95 32.89 24.82
C THR A 245 -1.92 31.37 24.96
N GLU A 246 -2.15 30.86 26.18
CA GLU A 246 -2.25 29.42 26.43
C GLU A 246 -3.43 28.78 25.70
N GLN A 247 -4.60 29.44 25.68
CA GLN A 247 -5.74 28.93 24.93
C GLN A 247 -5.47 28.90 23.43
N GLN A 248 -4.91 29.97 22.85
CA GLN A 248 -4.57 29.98 21.42
C GLN A 248 -3.50 28.95 21.08
N LEU A 249 -2.51 28.76 21.96
CA LEU A 249 -1.52 27.70 21.82
C LEU A 249 -2.17 26.31 21.85
N ARG A 250 -3.03 26.05 22.83
CA ARG A 250 -3.79 24.80 22.92
C ARG A 250 -4.57 24.53 21.64
N LEU A 251 -5.32 25.51 21.15
CA LEU A 251 -6.11 25.37 19.92
C LEU A 251 -5.23 25.12 18.68
N THR A 252 -4.06 25.74 18.64
CA THR A 252 -3.07 25.53 17.57
C THR A 252 -2.51 24.11 17.62
N ILE A 253 -2.20 23.61 18.81
CA ILE A 253 -1.75 22.22 19.03
C ILE A 253 -2.85 21.25 18.61
N GLU A 254 -4.11 21.48 19.01
CA GLU A 254 -5.25 20.65 18.62
C GLU A 254 -5.38 20.54 17.09
N ALA A 255 -5.32 21.67 16.37
CA ALA A 255 -5.36 21.68 14.91
C ALA A 255 -4.17 20.95 14.27
N LEU A 256 -2.97 21.10 14.84
CA LEU A 256 -1.77 20.42 14.38
C LEU A 256 -1.85 18.89 14.63
N ARG A 257 -2.46 18.44 15.74
CA ARG A 257 -2.76 17.02 15.99
C ARG A 257 -3.82 16.48 15.04
N GLU A 258 -4.85 17.26 14.68
CA GLU A 258 -5.81 16.87 13.63
C GLU A 258 -5.13 16.68 12.27
N ARG A 259 -4.17 17.57 11.92
CA ARG A 259 -3.38 17.42 10.70
C ARG A 259 -2.46 16.20 10.77
N GLN A 260 -1.82 15.96 11.91
CA GLN A 260 -1.00 14.78 12.14
C GLN A 260 -1.78 13.48 11.91
N GLU A 261 -2.99 13.35 12.48
CA GLU A 261 -3.82 12.16 12.25
C GLU A 261 -4.19 12.00 10.78
N HIS A 262 -4.48 13.10 10.08
CA HIS A 262 -4.76 13.06 8.65
C HIS A 262 -3.59 12.52 7.82
N GLU A 263 -2.36 12.98 8.11
CA GLU A 263 -1.15 12.53 7.42
C GLU A 263 -0.84 11.06 7.74
N LEU A 264 -0.97 10.62 8.99
CA LEU A 264 -0.79 9.20 9.33
C LEU A 264 -1.77 8.28 8.60
N VAL A 265 -2.94 8.78 8.19
CA VAL A 265 -3.92 8.01 7.42
C VAL A 265 -3.65 8.10 5.92
N ASN A 266 -3.41 9.30 5.38
CA ASN A 266 -3.50 9.59 3.93
C ASN A 266 -2.18 9.97 3.25
N ASN A 267 -1.08 10.13 4.00
CA ASN A 267 0.20 10.47 3.37
C ASN A 267 0.63 9.33 2.41
N ARG A 268 1.11 9.67 1.20
CA ARG A 268 1.47 8.66 0.19
C ARG A 268 2.73 7.87 0.55
N ASP A 269 3.62 8.44 1.35
CA ASP A 269 4.89 7.83 1.69
C ASP A 269 4.74 6.88 2.88
N PHE A 270 4.16 7.36 3.99
CA PHE A 270 4.03 6.60 5.25
C PHE A 270 2.60 6.41 5.76
N GLY A 271 1.60 7.01 5.11
CA GLY A 271 0.21 6.93 5.55
C GLY A 271 -0.36 5.51 5.43
N LEU A 272 -1.13 5.10 6.43
CA LEU A 272 -1.61 3.72 6.57
C LEU A 272 -2.44 3.25 5.37
N LEU A 273 -3.29 4.10 4.80
CA LEU A 273 -4.10 3.72 3.64
C LEU A 273 -3.28 3.43 2.38
N HIS A 274 -2.08 3.98 2.27
CA HIS A 274 -1.19 3.75 1.12
C HIS A 274 -0.16 2.66 1.40
N ASN A 275 0.05 2.29 2.67
CA ASN A 275 1.12 1.41 3.09
C ASN A 275 0.70 -0.03 3.42
N ALA A 276 -0.58 -0.36 3.29
CA ALA A 276 -1.01 -1.75 3.33
C ALA A 276 -0.50 -2.48 2.09
N ASP A 277 0.06 -3.67 2.32
CA ASP A 277 0.51 -4.59 1.29
C ASP A 277 -0.66 -4.96 0.37
N LEU A 278 -0.38 -5.13 -0.93
CA LEU A 278 -1.41 -5.41 -1.95
C LEU A 278 -2.18 -6.69 -1.62
N LYS A 279 -1.52 -7.71 -1.04
CA LYS A 279 -2.18 -8.96 -0.64
C LYS A 279 -3.12 -8.80 0.57
N GLN A 280 -3.04 -7.67 1.27
CA GLN A 280 -3.85 -7.34 2.44
C GLN A 280 -4.96 -6.33 2.10
N ARG A 281 -5.10 -5.97 0.82
CA ARG A 281 -6.20 -5.18 0.30
C ARG A 281 -7.24 -6.10 -0.31
N ILE A 282 -8.45 -5.97 0.18
CA ILE A 282 -9.62 -6.73 -0.29
C ILE A 282 -10.74 -5.77 -0.66
N HIS A 283 -11.64 -6.20 -1.54
CA HIS A 283 -12.78 -5.40 -1.96
C HIS A 283 -14.08 -5.95 -1.37
N THR A 284 -15.07 -5.09 -1.17
CA THR A 284 -16.41 -5.54 -0.79
C THR A 284 -17.04 -6.40 -1.88
N ARG A 285 -17.84 -7.38 -1.48
CA ARG A 285 -18.51 -8.30 -2.43
C ARG A 285 -19.70 -7.68 -3.14
N SER A 286 -20.38 -6.73 -2.49
CA SER A 286 -21.67 -6.20 -2.94
C SER A 286 -21.79 -4.67 -2.87
N GLY A 287 -20.69 -3.97 -2.58
CA GLY A 287 -20.67 -2.51 -2.35
C GLY A 287 -20.67 -2.16 -0.85
N PRO A 288 -21.81 -2.27 -0.14
CA PRO A 288 -21.86 -1.99 1.29
C PRO A 288 -21.07 -3.01 2.13
N PRO A 289 -20.49 -2.60 3.27
CA PRO A 289 -19.70 -3.50 4.11
C PRO A 289 -20.60 -4.47 4.87
N THR A 290 -20.54 -5.75 4.52
CA THR A 290 -21.30 -6.81 5.17
C THR A 290 -20.52 -7.45 6.33
N PRO A 291 -21.19 -8.17 7.25
CA PRO A 291 -20.56 -9.07 8.21
C PRO A 291 -19.47 -9.98 7.63
N ASP A 292 -19.73 -10.53 6.43
CA ASP A 292 -18.81 -11.45 5.76
C ASP A 292 -17.57 -10.72 5.25
N ASP A 293 -17.72 -9.49 4.74
CA ASP A 293 -16.57 -8.66 4.31
C ASP A 293 -15.67 -8.30 5.50
N LEU A 294 -16.24 -8.08 6.70
CA LEU A 294 -15.45 -7.83 7.91
C LEU A 294 -14.80 -9.10 8.45
N ASP A 295 -15.45 -10.26 8.34
CA ASP A 295 -14.82 -11.54 8.68
C ASP A 295 -13.64 -11.80 7.72
N GLU A 296 -13.80 -11.54 6.42
CA GLU A 296 -12.72 -11.61 5.41
C GLU A 296 -11.60 -10.61 5.72
N LEU A 297 -11.93 -9.37 6.09
CA LEU A 297 -10.94 -8.38 6.53
C LEU A 297 -10.16 -8.88 7.75
N LEU A 298 -10.80 -9.51 8.73
CA LEU A 298 -10.10 -10.07 9.89
C LEU A 298 -9.17 -11.23 9.52
N THR A 299 -9.44 -11.97 8.44
CA THR A 299 -8.52 -13.03 7.97
C THR A 299 -7.19 -12.47 7.46
N THR A 300 -7.18 -11.24 6.93
CA THR A 300 -5.95 -10.58 6.46
C THR A 300 -4.96 -10.39 7.62
N VAL A 301 -5.46 -10.00 8.81
CA VAL A 301 -4.67 -9.77 10.04
C VAL A 301 -5.02 -10.81 11.12
N TRP A 302 -5.15 -12.09 10.75
CA TRP A 302 -5.69 -13.14 11.64
C TRP A 302 -4.86 -13.41 12.92
N LYS A 303 -3.56 -13.13 12.90
CA LYS A 303 -2.64 -13.50 13.99
C LYS A 303 -2.98 -12.81 15.31
N ASN A 304 -3.29 -11.51 15.28
CA ASN A 304 -3.65 -10.73 16.47
C ASN A 304 -4.25 -9.36 16.09
N PRO A 305 -5.47 -9.30 15.53
CA PRO A 305 -6.09 -8.04 15.14
C PRO A 305 -6.48 -7.23 16.38
N THR A 306 -5.95 -6.01 16.51
CA THR A 306 -6.11 -5.21 17.73
C THR A 306 -7.25 -4.20 17.63
N VAL A 307 -7.40 -3.54 16.48
CA VAL A 307 -8.39 -2.48 16.27
C VAL A 307 -8.74 -2.32 14.79
N MET A 308 -9.96 -1.91 14.51
CA MET A 308 -10.42 -1.46 13.20
C MET A 308 -10.72 0.04 13.22
N PHE A 309 -10.46 0.71 12.10
CA PHE A 309 -10.83 2.10 11.89
C PHE A 309 -11.66 2.24 10.62
N ALA A 310 -12.72 3.03 10.73
CA ALA A 310 -13.61 3.31 9.60
C ALA A 310 -14.16 4.74 9.69
N HIS A 311 -14.50 5.30 8.53
CA HIS A 311 -15.25 6.55 8.51
C HIS A 311 -16.61 6.37 9.23
N PRO A 312 -17.11 7.34 10.03
CA PRO A 312 -18.38 7.19 10.74
C PRO A 312 -19.57 6.75 9.86
N LYS A 313 -19.61 7.20 8.60
CA LYS A 313 -20.61 6.75 7.62
C LYS A 313 -20.47 5.26 7.26
N ALA A 314 -19.24 4.75 7.14
CA ALA A 314 -18.98 3.33 6.88
C ALA A 314 -19.37 2.46 8.10
N ILE A 315 -19.11 2.93 9.32
CA ILE A 315 -19.59 2.27 10.55
C ILE A 315 -21.12 2.18 10.56
N ALA A 316 -21.80 3.27 10.18
CA ALA A 316 -23.25 3.28 10.07
C ALA A 316 -23.76 2.34 8.97
N ALA A 317 -23.08 2.28 7.81
CA ALA A 317 -23.42 1.36 6.72
C ALA A 317 -23.28 -0.11 7.16
N PHE A 318 -22.19 -0.44 7.85
CA PHE A 318 -21.99 -1.76 8.44
C PHE A 318 -23.10 -2.11 9.45
N ALA A 319 -23.45 -1.18 10.34
CA ALA A 319 -24.55 -1.37 11.29
C ALA A 319 -25.90 -1.61 10.58
N ARG A 320 -26.18 -0.92 9.45
CA ARG A 320 -27.37 -1.20 8.62
C ARG A 320 -27.35 -2.63 8.07
N GLN A 321 -26.21 -3.10 7.56
CA GLN A 321 -26.05 -4.46 7.05
C GLN A 321 -26.23 -5.52 8.15
N CYS A 322 -25.71 -5.29 9.35
CA CYS A 322 -25.95 -6.16 10.50
C CYS A 322 -27.44 -6.20 10.89
N ASN A 323 -28.07 -5.03 11.04
CA ASN A 323 -29.49 -4.93 11.41
C ASN A 323 -30.41 -5.62 10.40
N SER A 324 -30.15 -5.48 9.10
CA SER A 324 -30.93 -6.16 8.04
C SER A 324 -30.86 -7.69 8.12
N ARG A 325 -29.83 -8.24 8.76
CA ARG A 325 -29.61 -9.68 8.99
C ARG A 325 -29.97 -10.11 10.41
N GLY A 326 -30.52 -9.22 11.24
CA GLY A 326 -30.84 -9.50 12.64
C GLY A 326 -29.62 -9.70 13.54
N ILE A 327 -28.45 -9.19 13.12
CA ILE A 327 -27.19 -9.28 13.86
C ILE A 327 -26.96 -7.95 14.58
N TYR A 328 -26.59 -8.02 15.86
CA TYR A 328 -26.21 -6.85 16.64
C TYR A 328 -24.72 -6.95 17.01
N PRO A 329 -23.87 -6.02 16.54
CA PRO A 329 -22.46 -5.99 16.89
C PRO A 329 -22.26 -5.92 18.41
N GLN A 330 -21.21 -6.57 18.89
CA GLN A 330 -20.86 -6.53 20.31
C GLN A 330 -20.37 -5.13 20.68
N THR A 331 -20.36 -4.83 21.98
CA THR A 331 -19.70 -3.63 22.51
C THR A 331 -18.55 -4.06 23.38
N VAL A 332 -17.37 -3.49 23.15
CA VAL A 332 -16.18 -3.72 23.97
C VAL A 332 -15.76 -2.42 24.65
N GLU A 333 -15.15 -2.55 25.82
CA GLU A 333 -14.49 -1.42 26.47
C GLU A 333 -13.08 -1.30 25.93
N PHE A 334 -12.74 -0.12 25.40
CA PHE A 334 -11.45 0.15 24.81
C PHE A 334 -11.01 1.56 25.21
N ASN A 335 -9.85 1.67 25.87
CA ASN A 335 -9.34 2.92 26.44
C ASN A 335 -10.35 3.69 27.33
N GLY A 336 -11.12 2.94 28.15
CA GLY A 336 -12.12 3.48 29.08
C GLY A 336 -13.40 4.01 28.41
N GLN A 337 -13.60 3.72 27.12
CA GLN A 337 -14.81 4.06 26.37
C GLN A 337 -15.44 2.81 25.76
N LYS A 338 -16.76 2.80 25.63
CA LYS A 338 -17.48 1.71 24.93
C LYS A 338 -17.46 1.96 23.43
N ALA A 339 -17.02 0.97 22.67
CA ALA A 339 -16.99 1.03 21.21
C ALA A 339 -17.71 -0.20 20.60
N PRO A 340 -18.37 -0.05 19.44
CA PRO A 340 -18.87 -1.21 18.69
C PRO A 340 -17.69 -2.10 18.30
N ALA A 341 -17.94 -3.40 18.25
CA ALA A 341 -16.92 -4.40 17.99
C ALA A 341 -17.46 -5.52 17.09
N TRP A 342 -16.56 -6.07 16.28
CA TRP A 342 -16.83 -7.25 15.47
C TRP A 342 -15.82 -8.34 15.84
N ARG A 343 -16.32 -9.53 16.23
CA ARG A 343 -15.50 -10.66 16.72
C ARG A 343 -14.51 -10.29 17.84
N GLY A 344 -14.90 -9.37 18.71
CA GLY A 344 -14.05 -8.88 19.81
C GLY A 344 -13.06 -7.77 19.42
N VAL A 345 -12.95 -7.42 18.14
CA VAL A 345 -12.08 -6.32 17.67
C VAL A 345 -12.88 -5.01 17.62
N PRO A 346 -12.46 -3.94 18.33
CA PRO A 346 -13.15 -2.66 18.35
C PRO A 346 -13.11 -1.97 16.98
N LEU A 347 -14.24 -1.39 16.57
CA LEU A 347 -14.39 -0.58 15.36
C LEU A 347 -14.51 0.91 15.76
N LEU A 348 -13.41 1.65 15.62
CA LEU A 348 -13.31 3.04 16.05
C LEU A 348 -13.56 4.02 14.90
N PRO A 349 -14.24 5.15 15.15
CA PRO A 349 -14.47 6.17 14.13
C PRO A 349 -13.18 6.94 13.84
N CYS A 350 -12.86 7.08 12.55
CA CYS A 350 -11.82 7.95 12.04
C CYS A 350 -12.36 8.75 10.85
N ASN A 351 -12.61 10.05 11.05
CA ASN A 351 -13.11 10.93 9.98
C ASN A 351 -12.03 11.33 8.97
N LYS A 352 -10.78 10.91 9.17
CA LYS A 352 -9.68 11.16 8.24
C LYS A 352 -9.63 10.15 7.10
N ILE A 353 -10.32 9.02 7.22
CA ILE A 353 -10.51 8.08 6.12
C ILE A 353 -11.45 8.75 5.10
N PRO A 354 -11.03 8.92 3.84
CA PRO A 354 -11.77 9.69 2.86
C PRO A 354 -13.05 8.96 2.45
N VAL A 355 -14.10 9.74 2.19
CA VAL A 355 -15.29 9.30 1.47
C VAL A 355 -15.31 10.07 0.16
N ASN A 356 -15.22 9.37 -0.97
CA ASN A 356 -15.18 10.01 -2.28
C ASN A 356 -16.57 10.56 -2.67
N GLY A 357 -16.64 11.31 -3.77
CA GLY A 357 -17.89 11.91 -4.26
C GLY A 357 -18.99 10.90 -4.64
N GLN A 358 -18.62 9.63 -4.86
CA GLN A 358 -19.53 8.53 -5.13
C GLN A 358 -20.03 7.83 -3.86
N GLY A 359 -19.57 8.24 -2.68
CA GLY A 359 -19.96 7.62 -1.41
C GLY A 359 -19.19 6.32 -1.11
N VAL A 360 -17.98 6.18 -1.63
CA VAL A 360 -17.09 5.04 -1.37
C VAL A 360 -16.00 5.44 -0.38
N SER A 361 -15.70 4.55 0.55
CA SER A 361 -14.73 4.69 1.64
C SER A 361 -13.88 3.41 1.76
N SER A 362 -12.99 3.39 2.76
CA SER A 362 -12.31 2.17 3.19
C SER A 362 -12.54 1.87 4.67
N ILE A 363 -12.26 0.63 5.09
CA ILE A 363 -12.16 0.20 6.48
C ILE A 363 -10.78 -0.45 6.64
N MET A 364 -10.03 -0.11 7.67
CA MET A 364 -8.72 -0.73 7.95
C MET A 364 -8.75 -1.52 9.25
N VAL A 365 -8.01 -2.62 9.30
CA VAL A 365 -7.73 -3.40 10.52
C VAL A 365 -6.23 -3.43 10.76
N MET A 366 -5.81 -3.33 12.02
CA MET A 366 -4.39 -3.36 12.36
C MET A 366 -4.09 -4.18 13.61
N ARG A 367 -2.96 -4.88 13.55
CA ARG A 367 -2.21 -5.37 14.72
C ARG A 367 -1.29 -4.24 15.18
N LEU A 368 -1.19 -3.98 16.48
CA LEU A 368 -0.42 -2.86 17.01
C LEU A 368 0.83 -3.31 17.76
N GLY A 369 1.89 -2.50 17.71
CA GLY A 369 3.03 -2.62 18.62
C GLY A 369 4.23 -3.35 18.06
N GLU A 370 5.42 -2.96 18.52
CA GLU A 370 6.69 -3.50 18.03
C GLU A 370 6.87 -4.99 18.36
N LYS A 371 6.50 -5.39 19.59
CA LYS A 371 6.62 -6.77 20.07
C LYS A 371 5.82 -7.76 19.25
N ASP A 372 4.63 -7.33 18.81
CA ASP A 372 3.74 -8.14 17.99
C ASP A 372 4.02 -7.95 16.50
N GLN A 373 5.10 -7.24 16.11
CA GLN A 373 5.40 -6.89 14.72
C GLN A 373 4.17 -6.24 14.05
N GLY A 374 3.54 -5.29 14.75
CA GLY A 374 2.36 -4.58 14.31
C GLY A 374 2.66 -3.26 13.60
N VAL A 375 1.66 -2.40 13.56
CA VAL A 375 1.75 -0.99 13.18
C VAL A 375 2.20 -0.18 14.39
N VAL A 376 3.13 0.75 14.15
CA VAL A 376 3.73 1.62 15.17
C VAL A 376 3.77 3.06 14.68
N GLY A 377 3.51 4.00 15.58
CA GLY A 377 3.77 5.42 15.34
C GLY A 377 5.22 5.74 15.63
N LEU A 378 5.83 6.60 14.83
CA LEU A 378 7.21 7.06 15.03
C LEU A 378 7.17 8.53 15.46
N ARG A 379 7.93 8.88 16.50
CA ARG A 379 8.09 10.26 16.96
C ARG A 379 9.51 10.52 17.41
N ARG A 380 9.83 11.79 17.64
CA ARG A 380 11.08 12.22 18.27
C ARG A 380 10.79 13.02 19.52
N THR A 381 11.15 12.49 20.68
CA THR A 381 11.17 13.21 21.96
C THR A 381 12.55 13.81 22.26
N GLY A 382 12.65 14.63 23.30
CA GLY A 382 13.88 15.33 23.68
C GLY A 382 14.19 16.50 22.75
N LEU A 383 13.16 17.13 22.19
CA LEU A 383 13.31 18.31 21.35
C LEU A 383 13.71 19.53 22.21
N VAL A 384 14.46 20.46 21.63
CA VAL A 384 14.68 21.77 22.25
C VAL A 384 13.34 22.50 22.31
N ASP A 385 12.99 23.08 23.46
CA ASP A 385 11.69 23.71 23.72
C ASP A 385 10.50 22.72 23.58
N GLU A 386 10.69 21.46 23.98
CA GLU A 386 9.61 20.45 24.00
C GLU A 386 8.53 20.83 25.01
N TYR A 387 7.28 20.87 24.53
CA TYR A 387 6.10 21.21 25.32
C TYR A 387 5.34 19.96 25.76
N GLU A 388 5.18 19.00 24.84
CA GLU A 388 4.65 17.65 25.11
C GLU A 388 5.41 16.64 24.24
N PRO A 389 5.40 15.32 24.55
CA PRO A 389 6.18 14.34 23.81
C PRO A 389 5.99 14.42 22.29
N GLY A 390 7.07 14.74 21.57
CA GLY A 390 7.07 14.89 20.11
C GLY A 390 6.52 16.21 19.58
N LEU A 391 6.33 17.23 20.43
CA LEU A 391 5.87 18.56 20.05
C LEU A 391 6.68 19.65 20.77
N SER A 392 7.21 20.59 19.99
CA SER A 392 8.00 21.72 20.48
C SER A 392 7.31 23.05 20.20
N VAL A 393 7.47 24.00 21.11
CA VAL A 393 6.93 25.36 21.00
C VAL A 393 8.06 26.35 21.24
N ARG A 394 8.58 26.94 20.16
CA ARG A 394 9.72 27.87 20.22
C ARG A 394 9.27 29.31 20.03
N PHE A 395 9.69 30.19 20.93
CA PHE A 395 9.51 31.63 20.77
C PHE A 395 10.40 32.18 19.65
N MET A 396 9.80 32.90 18.69
CA MET A 396 10.50 33.44 17.51
C MET A 396 10.86 34.94 17.65
N GLY A 397 10.28 35.64 18.62
CA GLY A 397 10.45 37.09 18.77
C GLY A 397 9.14 37.87 18.73
N ILE A 398 9.27 39.19 18.79
CA ILE A 398 8.18 40.17 18.66
C ILE A 398 8.50 41.08 17.48
N ASP A 399 7.53 41.30 16.58
CA ASP A 399 7.72 42.19 15.43
C ASP A 399 7.46 43.68 15.76
N ASP A 400 7.66 44.55 14.78
CA ASP A 400 7.44 46.00 14.87
C ASP A 400 5.98 46.40 15.13
N LYS A 401 5.04 45.45 14.97
CA LYS A 401 3.61 45.60 15.26
C LYS A 401 3.22 44.99 16.62
N ALA A 402 4.20 44.65 17.44
CA ALA A 402 4.02 44.04 18.75
C ALA A 402 3.30 42.67 18.70
N ILE A 403 3.52 41.89 17.64
CA ILE A 403 3.02 40.52 17.50
C ILE A 403 4.10 39.55 17.98
N ILE A 404 3.77 38.80 19.03
CA ILE A 404 4.54 37.71 19.60
C ILE A 404 4.33 36.46 18.72
N SER A 405 5.42 35.87 18.22
CA SER A 405 5.35 34.68 17.35
C SER A 405 5.92 33.45 18.05
N TYR A 406 5.20 32.33 17.97
CA TYR A 406 5.64 31.01 18.44
C TYR A 406 5.60 30.01 17.29
N LEU A 407 6.71 29.30 17.05
CA LEU A 407 6.80 28.17 16.13
C LEU A 407 6.41 26.89 16.87
N VAL A 408 5.31 26.28 16.46
CA VAL A 408 4.84 24.99 16.97
C VAL A 408 5.20 23.91 15.96
N THR A 409 6.00 22.92 16.36
CA THR A 409 6.51 21.87 15.46
C THR A 409 6.30 20.48 16.05
N THR A 410 5.85 19.53 15.24
CA THR A 410 5.82 18.10 15.57
C THR A 410 6.49 17.26 14.48
N TYR A 411 7.18 16.20 14.89
CA TYR A 411 7.81 15.23 14.00
C TYR A 411 7.16 13.87 14.19
N TYR A 412 6.70 13.26 13.10
CA TYR A 412 5.98 12.01 13.16
C TYR A 412 6.09 11.20 11.85
N SER A 413 5.88 9.90 11.96
CA SER A 413 5.67 8.99 10.84
C SER A 413 4.90 7.75 11.34
N ALA A 414 4.56 6.82 10.46
CA ALA A 414 4.00 5.53 10.81
C ALA A 414 4.77 4.43 10.09
N ALA A 415 4.99 3.29 10.76
CA ALA A 415 5.64 2.14 10.16
C ALA A 415 4.77 0.89 10.31
N VAL A 416 4.61 0.18 9.20
CA VAL A 416 4.02 -1.17 9.14
C VAL A 416 5.17 -2.16 9.14
N LEU A 417 5.39 -2.85 10.26
CA LEU A 417 6.60 -3.66 10.45
C LEU A 417 6.64 -4.89 9.52
N VAL A 418 5.50 -5.55 9.35
CA VAL A 418 5.34 -6.69 8.43
C VAL A 418 4.04 -6.55 7.61
N PRO A 419 3.98 -7.13 6.39
CA PRO A 419 2.82 -7.02 5.51
C PRO A 419 1.49 -7.36 6.19
N ASP A 420 1.43 -8.47 6.94
CA ASP A 420 0.21 -8.98 7.59
C ASP A 420 -0.23 -8.23 8.86
N ALA A 421 0.37 -7.06 9.15
CA ALA A 421 0.01 -6.23 10.29
C ALA A 421 -1.13 -5.24 9.99
N LEU A 422 -1.41 -4.97 8.72
CA LEU A 422 -2.38 -3.96 8.28
C LEU A 422 -3.17 -4.49 7.08
N GLY A 423 -4.49 -4.60 7.25
CA GLY A 423 -5.43 -4.97 6.19
C GLY A 423 -6.38 -3.84 5.86
N ILE A 424 -6.79 -3.73 4.61
CA ILE A 424 -7.73 -2.71 4.13
C ILE A 424 -8.85 -3.37 3.33
N LEU A 425 -10.09 -3.08 3.73
CA LEU A 425 -11.28 -3.31 2.92
C LEU A 425 -11.58 -2.04 2.13
N GLU A 426 -11.45 -2.14 0.82
CA GLU A 426 -11.66 -1.07 -0.15
C GLU A 426 -13.06 -1.16 -0.77
N SER A 427 -13.43 -0.10 -1.52
CA SER A 427 -14.71 -0.05 -2.23
C SER A 427 -15.92 -0.16 -1.30
N VAL A 428 -15.83 0.41 -0.10
CA VAL A 428 -16.90 0.37 0.90
C VAL A 428 -17.93 1.45 0.61
N GLU A 429 -19.10 1.07 0.08
CA GLU A 429 -20.21 1.98 -0.12
C GLU A 429 -20.84 2.39 1.22
N VAL A 430 -20.95 3.70 1.47
CA VAL A 430 -21.43 4.24 2.75
C VAL A 430 -22.85 4.82 2.68
N LEU A 431 -23.44 4.89 1.49
CA LEU A 431 -24.75 5.52 1.24
C LEU A 431 -25.94 4.64 1.64
#